data_AF-A0A7T7BMZ2-F1
#
_entry.id   AF-A0A7T7BMZ2-F1
#
_cell.length_a   1.000
_cell.length_b   1.000
_cell.length_c   1.000
_cell.angle_alpha   90.00
_cell.angle_beta   90.00
_cell.angle_gamma   90.00
#
_symmetry.space_group_name_H-M   'P 1'
#
loop_
_entity.id
_entity.type
_entity.pdbx_description
1 polymer ?
#
loop_
_entity_poly.entity_id
_entity_poly.type
_entity_poly.pdbx_seq_one_letter_code
_entity_poly.pdbx_strand_id
1 'polypeptide(L)'
;MNWFRQFTSRQTHTSSTPIPTRSHINPTLSQGILISDCDEDSIYHYTSGRWLWNEKEQLSRRYVKFNLAELVQIATHATGSKSFVEVQKLPEGNFCKVLLLKTEDGKEVIAKLPNPNAGSQYFTTASEVATMDYVRSVLNVPTPTVYAWSPSTEEIGAEYIIMERSRGVELSKLWDDIPGPDKLQIVRQLVGFEKTLVSTRFPVYGSIYYADNLCNPHPNQMIELGPKKNTVGAAFVVGPTTNRTFFDDGRNAVDPTAQRKQETLQNFIKVVKSLSPKDKEISKPVLWHPDLHGDNIFVNPDQPTEILSIIDWQAVNLSPLFLQARHPALIEFEGPIPEGLQSISLPNNFDELSPEEQLKAKKLRAAQSLYKLYDIQMIQDCPEIAAALTFKNSLAGQIAGLSGSLFSDGKPVVQGMLIKLQEEWATRVGSSIPCPISLPRSMRNSRERTRQSGLVVLS
;
A
#
# COMPACT_ATOMS: atom_id res chain seq x y z
N MET A 1 5.53 -5.20 -21.11
CA MET A 1 6.64 -4.29 -21.52
C MET A 1 6.48 -3.67 -22.91
N ASN A 2 5.79 -4.29 -23.89
CA ASN A 2 5.56 -3.66 -25.20
C ASN A 2 4.62 -2.44 -25.15
N TRP A 3 3.68 -2.39 -24.19
CA TRP A 3 2.74 -1.28 -24.04
C TRP A 3 3.42 0.03 -23.56
N PHE A 4 4.40 -0.05 -22.65
CA PHE A 4 5.16 1.10 -22.13
C PHE A 4 5.98 1.80 -23.23
N ARG A 5 6.50 1.04 -24.21
CA ARG A 5 7.17 1.60 -25.39
C ARG A 5 6.20 2.20 -26.40
N GLN A 6 4.99 1.65 -26.53
CA GLN A 6 3.98 2.21 -27.42
C GLN A 6 3.43 3.56 -26.93
N PHE A 7 3.26 3.71 -25.61
CA PHE A 7 2.79 4.96 -25.00
C PHE A 7 3.79 6.11 -25.18
N THR A 8 5.09 5.86 -25.00
CA THR A 8 6.15 6.86 -25.22
C THR A 8 6.40 7.17 -26.69
N SER A 9 6.14 6.22 -27.60
CA SER A 9 6.37 6.41 -29.05
C SER A 9 5.27 7.20 -29.78
N ARG A 10 4.08 7.37 -29.20
CA ARG A 10 2.93 8.03 -29.86
C ARG A 10 2.87 9.55 -29.65
N GLN A 11 3.82 10.15 -28.93
CA GLN A 11 3.86 11.60 -28.70
C GLN A 11 4.70 12.40 -29.72
N THR A 12 5.13 11.82 -30.84
CA THR A 12 5.95 12.53 -31.84
C THR A 12 5.21 12.86 -33.15
N HIS A 13 4.84 14.15 -33.29
CA HIS A 13 4.53 14.95 -34.51
C HIS A 13 3.31 14.54 -35.39
N THR A 14 2.52 15.40 -36.05
CA THR A 14 2.31 16.87 -36.20
C THR A 14 1.06 17.05 -37.08
N SER A 15 0.19 18.04 -36.83
CA SER A 15 -0.27 18.98 -37.87
C SER A 15 -1.01 20.18 -37.25
N SER A 16 -0.81 21.32 -37.88
CA SER A 16 -1.01 22.69 -37.43
C SER A 16 -2.28 23.33 -37.98
N THR A 17 -2.96 24.16 -37.20
CA THR A 17 -3.61 25.42 -37.64
C THR A 17 -3.95 26.30 -36.42
N PRO A 18 -3.96 27.65 -36.56
CA PRO A 18 -3.68 28.57 -35.45
C PRO A 18 -4.94 29.08 -34.74
N ILE A 19 -4.86 29.27 -33.43
CA ILE A 19 -5.89 29.92 -32.59
C ILE A 19 -5.16 30.90 -31.62
N PRO A 20 -5.73 32.09 -31.32
CA PRO A 20 -4.96 33.32 -31.11
C PRO A 20 -4.21 33.41 -29.78
N THR A 21 -3.11 34.17 -29.83
CA THR A 21 -2.35 34.73 -28.72
C THR A 21 -3.23 35.23 -27.58
N ARG A 22 -3.20 34.53 -26.44
CA ARG A 22 -3.58 35.09 -25.14
C ARG A 22 -2.35 35.71 -24.49
N SER A 23 -2.48 36.98 -24.16
CA SER A 23 -1.52 37.83 -23.47
C SER A 23 -0.88 37.13 -22.26
N HIS A 24 0.44 37.24 -22.17
CA HIS A 24 1.20 36.96 -20.96
C HIS A 24 0.63 37.74 -19.78
N ILE A 25 -0.02 37.04 -18.86
CA ILE A 25 -0.32 37.55 -17.51
C ILE A 25 0.79 37.02 -16.62
N ASN A 26 1.61 37.93 -16.09
CA ASN A 26 2.56 37.63 -15.03
C ASN A 26 1.80 37.11 -13.79
N PRO A 27 2.22 36.02 -13.14
CA PRO A 27 1.57 35.55 -11.93
C PRO A 27 2.13 36.30 -10.72
N THR A 28 1.46 37.38 -10.33
CA THR A 28 1.48 37.86 -8.94
C THR A 28 0.14 37.47 -8.33
N LEU A 29 0.15 36.45 -7.46
CA LEU A 29 -1.03 36.04 -6.69
C LEU A 29 -1.56 37.24 -5.90
N SER A 30 -2.74 37.69 -6.27
CA SER A 30 -3.56 38.70 -5.60
C SER A 30 -4.95 38.13 -5.34
N GLN A 31 -5.01 36.90 -4.85
CA GLN A 31 -6.22 36.26 -4.36
C GLN A 31 -5.96 35.98 -2.89
N GLY A 32 -6.77 36.53 -1.97
CA GLY A 32 -6.61 36.46 -0.51
C GLY A 32 -6.74 35.05 0.08
N ILE A 33 -5.95 34.09 -0.42
CA ILE A 33 -5.78 32.75 0.11
C ILE A 33 -4.79 32.86 1.27
N LEU A 34 -5.26 32.53 2.47
CA LEU A 34 -4.44 32.44 3.65
C LEU A 34 -3.75 31.06 3.65
N ILE A 35 -2.41 31.05 3.70
CA ILE A 35 -1.64 29.84 3.99
C ILE A 35 -1.42 29.82 5.51
N SER A 36 -1.93 28.79 6.18
CA SER A 36 -1.76 28.61 7.62
C SER A 36 -0.58 27.68 7.95
N ASP A 37 0.02 27.92 9.11
CA ASP A 37 1.06 27.09 9.76
C ASP A 37 2.39 26.90 9.01
N CYS A 38 2.58 27.49 7.83
CA CYS A 38 3.85 27.45 7.09
C CYS A 38 4.04 28.63 6.13
N ASP A 39 5.27 28.85 5.69
CA ASP A 39 5.57 29.78 4.60
C ASP A 39 5.10 29.21 3.24
N GLU A 40 4.86 30.10 2.28
CA GLU A 40 4.37 29.72 0.95
C GLU A 40 5.29 28.74 0.23
N ASP A 41 6.61 28.85 0.39
CA ASP A 41 7.57 27.95 -0.26
C ASP A 41 7.56 26.54 0.37
N SER A 42 7.22 26.44 1.66
CA SER A 42 7.15 25.16 2.38
C SER A 42 6.06 24.22 1.85
N ILE A 43 5.04 24.71 1.13
CA ILE A 43 4.00 23.85 0.55
C ILE A 43 4.55 22.91 -0.53
N TYR A 44 5.63 23.33 -1.21
CA TYR A 44 6.25 22.58 -2.29
C TYR A 44 7.34 21.62 -1.79
N HIS A 45 7.92 21.89 -0.63
CA HIS A 45 9.07 21.16 -0.07
C HIS A 45 8.67 20.09 0.92
N TYR A 46 9.53 19.09 1.12
CA TYR A 46 9.37 18.14 2.22
C TYR A 46 9.84 18.76 3.56
N THR A 47 8.97 18.75 4.58
CA THR A 47 9.19 19.42 5.87
C THR A 47 9.09 18.49 7.08
N SER A 48 8.61 17.25 6.92
CA SER A 48 8.38 16.32 8.05
C SER A 48 9.62 15.61 8.60
N GLY A 49 10.80 15.79 8.00
CA GLY A 49 12.01 15.09 8.44
C GLY A 49 13.26 15.33 7.60
N ARG A 50 14.34 14.61 7.94
CA ARG A 50 15.66 14.69 7.31
C ARG A 50 16.20 13.27 7.08
N TRP A 51 17.15 13.12 6.15
CA TRP A 51 17.76 11.81 5.86
C TRP A 51 19.23 11.80 6.20
N LEU A 52 19.68 10.74 6.87
CA LEU A 52 21.10 10.51 7.17
C LEU A 52 21.93 10.23 5.90
N TRP A 53 21.30 9.80 4.80
CA TRP A 53 21.95 9.47 3.53
C TRP A 53 21.21 10.09 2.35
N ASN A 54 21.95 10.50 1.31
CA ASN A 54 21.42 11.08 0.06
C ASN A 54 20.35 12.17 0.24
N GLU A 55 20.46 12.98 1.29
CA GLU A 55 19.43 13.94 1.68
C GLU A 55 18.98 14.86 0.54
N LYS A 56 19.93 15.41 -0.22
CA LYS A 56 19.62 16.28 -1.37
C LYS A 56 18.75 15.58 -2.41
N GLU A 57 19.00 14.30 -2.67
CA GLU A 57 18.22 13.48 -3.60
C GLU A 57 16.85 13.09 -3.00
N GLN A 58 16.79 12.80 -1.70
CA GLN A 58 15.53 12.49 -1.02
C GLN A 58 14.58 13.68 -0.99
N LEU A 59 15.12 14.89 -0.78
CA LEU A 59 14.39 16.15 -0.83
C LEU A 59 13.93 16.48 -2.26
N SER A 60 14.81 16.34 -3.26
CA SER A 60 14.44 16.64 -4.66
C SER A 60 13.35 15.70 -5.18
N ARG A 61 13.38 14.42 -4.80
CA ARG A 61 12.36 13.43 -5.14
C ARG A 61 11.01 13.65 -4.46
N ARG A 62 10.94 14.55 -3.47
CA ARG A 62 9.72 14.93 -2.74
C ARG A 62 9.38 16.40 -2.91
N TYR A 63 10.02 17.09 -3.85
CA TYR A 63 9.66 18.43 -4.24
C TYR A 63 8.59 18.37 -5.33
N VAL A 64 7.49 19.10 -5.16
CA VAL A 64 6.41 19.21 -6.15
C VAL A 64 6.07 20.68 -6.31
N LYS A 65 6.31 21.24 -7.49
CA LYS A 65 5.87 22.60 -7.83
C LYS A 65 4.54 22.53 -8.57
N PHE A 66 3.57 23.32 -8.13
CA PHE A 66 2.25 23.37 -8.75
C PHE A 66 1.62 24.75 -8.62
N ASN A 67 0.59 25.02 -9.42
CA ASN A 67 -0.20 26.24 -9.34
C ASN A 67 -1.27 26.12 -8.25
N LEU A 68 -1.00 26.68 -7.07
CA LEU A 68 -1.93 26.63 -5.93
C LEU A 68 -3.27 27.33 -6.22
N ALA A 69 -3.25 28.47 -6.92
CA ALA A 69 -4.47 29.21 -7.25
C ALA A 69 -5.41 28.37 -8.11
N GLU A 70 -4.86 27.71 -9.14
CA GLU A 70 -5.65 26.85 -10.03
C GLU A 70 -6.16 25.60 -9.28
N LEU A 71 -5.35 24.99 -8.42
CA LEU A 71 -5.79 23.87 -7.56
C LEU A 71 -7.00 24.26 -6.68
N VAL A 72 -6.97 25.46 -6.09
CA VAL A 72 -8.07 26.01 -5.28
C VAL A 72 -9.31 26.28 -6.14
N GLN A 73 -9.15 26.79 -7.36
CA GLN A 73 -10.26 26.97 -8.30
C GLN A 73 -10.89 25.63 -8.67
N ILE A 74 -10.09 24.62 -9.00
CA ILE A 74 -10.56 23.27 -9.32
C ILE A 74 -11.35 22.71 -8.14
N ALA A 75 -10.82 22.80 -6.92
CA ALA A 75 -11.52 22.35 -5.72
C ALA A 75 -12.85 23.09 -5.51
N THR A 76 -12.89 24.40 -5.73
CA THR A 76 -14.10 25.23 -5.61
C THR A 76 -15.19 24.75 -6.57
N HIS A 77 -14.85 24.59 -7.86
CA HIS A 77 -15.79 24.13 -8.89
C HIS A 77 -16.26 22.70 -8.66
N ALA A 78 -15.34 21.78 -8.36
CA ALA A 78 -15.64 20.36 -8.19
C ALA A 78 -16.55 20.07 -6.99
N THR A 79 -16.46 20.90 -5.95
CA THR A 79 -17.21 20.70 -4.70
C THR A 79 -18.48 21.53 -4.63
N GLY A 80 -18.74 22.41 -5.62
CA GLY A 80 -19.85 23.36 -5.62
C GLY A 80 -19.82 24.35 -4.44
N SER A 81 -18.64 24.61 -3.88
CA SER A 81 -18.49 25.40 -2.66
C SER A 81 -18.28 26.89 -2.97
N LYS A 82 -18.45 27.75 -1.95
CA LYS A 82 -17.87 29.10 -2.00
C LYS A 82 -16.35 28.99 -1.97
N SER A 83 -15.64 29.97 -2.54
CA SER A 83 -14.18 29.96 -2.69
C SER A 83 -13.48 29.44 -1.43
N PHE A 84 -12.53 28.52 -1.58
CA PHE A 84 -11.64 28.15 -0.48
C PHE A 84 -10.73 29.33 -0.17
N VAL A 85 -10.62 29.66 1.12
CA VAL A 85 -9.90 30.85 1.61
C VAL A 85 -8.69 30.50 2.46
N GLU A 86 -8.63 29.29 3.00
CA GLU A 86 -7.51 28.81 3.80
C GLU A 86 -6.92 27.52 3.22
N VAL A 87 -5.60 27.46 3.19
CA VAL A 87 -4.81 26.28 2.81
C VAL A 87 -3.86 25.96 3.95
N GLN A 88 -4.01 24.77 4.51
CA GLN A 88 -3.12 24.25 5.54
C GLN A 88 -2.39 23.02 5.00
N LYS A 89 -1.06 22.98 5.11
CA LYS A 89 -0.29 21.78 4.80
C LYS A 89 -0.37 20.81 5.98
N LEU A 90 -0.93 19.63 5.76
CA LEU A 90 -0.99 18.59 6.78
C LEU A 90 0.37 17.86 6.90
N PRO A 91 0.63 17.16 8.02
CA PRO A 91 1.79 16.28 8.15
C PRO A 91 1.90 15.37 6.92
N GLU A 92 2.97 15.56 6.15
CA GLU A 92 3.13 14.84 4.89
C GLU A 92 3.78 13.47 5.12
N GLY A 93 3.28 12.48 4.37
CA GLY A 93 3.90 11.17 4.26
C GLY A 93 5.10 11.17 3.32
N ASN A 94 5.68 10.00 3.09
CA ASN A 94 6.87 9.86 2.24
C ASN A 94 6.62 10.08 0.74
N PHE A 95 5.36 10.04 0.29
CA PHE A 95 5.02 9.86 -1.12
C PHE A 95 4.02 10.88 -1.66
N CYS A 96 3.44 11.74 -0.82
CA CYS A 96 2.53 12.77 -1.29
C CYS A 96 2.60 14.01 -0.40
N LYS A 97 2.23 15.15 -0.96
CA LYS A 97 1.82 16.35 -0.24
C LYS A 97 0.31 16.23 0.02
N VAL A 98 -0.10 16.60 1.23
CA VAL A 98 -1.51 16.64 1.62
C VAL A 98 -1.83 18.03 2.12
N LEU A 99 -2.76 18.69 1.44
CA LEU A 99 -3.25 20.02 1.80
C LEU A 99 -4.70 19.89 2.26
N LEU A 100 -5.01 20.57 3.34
CA LEU A 100 -6.37 20.81 3.81
C LEU A 100 -6.82 22.17 3.28
N LEU A 101 -7.87 22.18 2.46
CA LEU A 101 -8.49 23.40 1.96
C LEU A 101 -9.76 23.65 2.78
N LYS A 102 -9.93 24.88 3.29
CA LYS A 102 -11.13 25.29 4.04
C LYS A 102 -11.80 26.50 3.42
N THR A 103 -13.13 26.45 3.37
CA THR A 103 -13.99 27.57 2.97
C THR A 103 -14.36 28.43 4.17
N GLU A 104 -14.84 29.66 3.93
CA GLU A 104 -15.34 30.55 5.00
C GLU A 104 -16.51 29.96 5.80
N ASP A 105 -17.34 29.12 5.17
CA ASP A 105 -18.46 28.43 5.82
C ASP A 105 -18.04 27.11 6.52
N GLY A 106 -16.74 26.84 6.62
CA GLY A 106 -16.20 25.74 7.41
C GLY A 106 -16.21 24.38 6.72
N LYS A 107 -16.50 24.32 5.41
CA LYS A 107 -16.35 23.09 4.63
C LYS A 107 -14.88 22.81 4.38
N GLU A 108 -14.50 21.56 4.62
CA GLU A 108 -13.11 21.10 4.51
C GLU A 108 -12.97 20.03 3.44
N VAL A 109 -11.91 20.13 2.63
CA VAL A 109 -11.54 19.10 1.64
C VAL A 109 -10.05 18.85 1.65
N ILE A 110 -9.65 17.67 1.16
CA ILE A 110 -8.24 17.27 1.04
C ILE A 110 -7.81 17.39 -0.42
N ALA A 111 -6.69 18.05 -0.66
CA ALA A 111 -5.94 17.96 -1.91
C ALA A 111 -4.68 17.13 -1.67
N LYS A 112 -4.59 15.97 -2.33
CA LYS A 112 -3.41 15.09 -2.30
C LYS A 112 -2.66 15.24 -3.62
N LEU A 113 -1.36 15.46 -3.54
CA LEU A 113 -0.47 15.55 -4.71
C LEU A 113 0.66 14.53 -4.55
N PRO A 114 0.77 13.52 -5.42
CA PRO A 114 1.86 12.56 -5.34
C PRO A 114 3.21 13.25 -5.61
N ASN A 115 4.22 12.85 -4.84
CA ASN A 115 5.60 13.24 -5.06
C ASN A 115 6.19 12.45 -6.25
N PRO A 116 7.28 12.92 -6.89
CA PRO A 116 7.96 12.18 -7.95
C PRO A 116 8.40 10.74 -7.58
N ASN A 117 8.61 10.46 -6.29
CA ASN A 117 8.91 9.11 -5.79
C ASN A 117 7.67 8.25 -5.47
N ALA A 118 6.44 8.72 -5.71
CA ALA A 118 5.23 7.97 -5.39
C ALA A 118 5.05 6.74 -6.29
N GLY A 119 5.58 6.80 -7.52
CA GLY A 119 5.48 5.74 -8.51
C GLY A 119 5.60 6.31 -9.91
N SER A 120 5.12 5.56 -10.91
CA SER A 120 5.04 6.09 -12.27
C SER A 120 3.99 7.19 -12.33
N GLN A 121 4.39 8.34 -12.89
CA GLN A 121 3.45 9.42 -13.25
C GLN A 121 2.30 8.84 -14.07
N TYR A 122 1.11 9.43 -13.93
CA TYR A 122 -0.16 9.00 -14.49
C TYR A 122 -0.74 7.77 -13.82
N PHE A 123 0.01 6.66 -13.79
CA PHE A 123 -0.50 5.37 -13.32
C PHE A 123 -0.78 5.34 -11.83
N THR A 124 0.00 6.07 -11.03
CA THR A 124 -0.17 6.13 -9.57
C THR A 124 -1.51 6.77 -9.21
N THR A 125 -1.76 7.98 -9.70
CA THR A 125 -3.00 8.73 -9.46
C THR A 125 -4.22 8.04 -10.06
N ALA A 126 -4.13 7.65 -11.35
CA ALA A 126 -5.25 7.02 -12.03
C ALA A 126 -5.68 5.70 -11.37
N SER A 127 -4.71 4.93 -10.86
CA SER A 127 -5.02 3.68 -10.18
C SER A 127 -5.57 3.89 -8.78
N GLU A 128 -5.03 4.85 -8.02
CA GLU A 128 -5.51 5.17 -6.68
C GLU A 128 -6.99 5.58 -6.71
N VAL A 129 -7.35 6.52 -7.59
CA VAL A 129 -8.73 7.01 -7.71
C VAL A 129 -9.68 5.88 -8.14
N ALA A 130 -9.31 5.10 -9.16
CA ALA A 130 -10.14 3.99 -9.62
C ALA A 130 -10.30 2.90 -8.55
N THR A 131 -9.25 2.65 -7.76
CA THR A 131 -9.31 1.70 -6.63
C THR A 131 -10.25 2.21 -5.55
N MET A 132 -10.15 3.49 -5.15
CA MET A 132 -11.03 4.10 -4.15
C MET A 132 -12.51 4.02 -4.58
N ASP A 133 -12.83 4.37 -5.83
CA ASP A 133 -14.19 4.22 -6.33
C ASP A 133 -14.63 2.75 -6.32
N TYR A 134 -13.80 1.85 -6.86
CA TYR A 134 -14.13 0.42 -6.89
C TYR A 134 -14.44 -0.13 -5.49
N VAL A 135 -13.59 0.12 -4.50
CA VAL A 135 -13.84 -0.41 -3.15
C VAL A 135 -15.05 0.24 -2.48
N ARG A 136 -15.32 1.53 -2.74
CA ARG A 136 -16.49 2.22 -2.21
C ARG A 136 -17.79 1.78 -2.86
N SER A 137 -17.88 1.83 -4.18
CA SER A 137 -19.11 1.60 -4.94
C SER A 137 -19.38 0.13 -5.24
N VAL A 138 -18.34 -0.68 -5.39
CA VAL A 138 -18.46 -2.12 -5.69
C VAL A 138 -18.30 -2.98 -4.45
N LEU A 139 -17.45 -2.62 -3.49
CA LEU A 139 -17.20 -3.45 -2.30
C LEU A 139 -17.82 -2.91 -1.02
N ASN A 140 -18.40 -1.71 -1.02
CA ASN A 140 -18.96 -1.06 0.16
C ASN A 140 -17.94 -0.89 1.31
N VAL A 141 -16.65 -0.80 0.98
CA VAL A 141 -15.59 -0.44 1.94
C VAL A 141 -15.58 1.08 2.05
N PRO A 142 -15.62 1.65 3.26
CA PRO A 142 -15.69 3.10 3.41
C PRO A 142 -14.34 3.72 3.04
N THR A 143 -14.33 4.61 2.04
CA THR A 143 -13.16 5.41 1.63
C THR A 143 -13.61 6.82 1.31
N PRO A 144 -12.74 7.85 1.33
CA PRO A 144 -13.15 9.20 0.97
C PRO A 144 -13.75 9.31 -0.44
N THR A 145 -14.74 10.19 -0.59
CA THR A 145 -15.31 10.52 -1.91
C THR A 145 -14.33 11.39 -2.70
N VAL A 146 -14.03 11.02 -3.95
CA VAL A 146 -13.21 11.85 -4.84
C VAL A 146 -14.11 12.86 -5.56
N TYR A 147 -13.76 14.15 -5.48
CA TYR A 147 -14.49 15.24 -6.12
C TYR A 147 -13.92 15.61 -7.49
N ALA A 148 -12.60 15.67 -7.60
CA ALA A 148 -11.88 15.93 -8.84
C ALA A 148 -10.48 15.32 -8.76
N TRP A 149 -9.88 14.99 -9.90
CA TRP A 149 -8.53 14.47 -9.95
C TRP A 149 -7.96 14.64 -11.36
N SER A 150 -6.64 14.71 -11.46
CA SER A 150 -5.94 14.66 -12.75
C SER A 150 -4.66 13.86 -12.62
N PRO A 151 -4.43 12.84 -13.47
CA PRO A 151 -3.17 12.11 -13.56
C PRO A 151 -2.16 12.82 -14.48
N SER A 152 -2.53 13.97 -15.05
CA SER A 152 -1.70 14.80 -15.91
C SER A 152 -1.10 15.96 -15.10
N THR A 153 0.07 16.43 -15.51
CA THR A 153 0.71 17.63 -14.95
C THR A 153 0.39 18.89 -15.76
N GLU A 154 -0.43 18.79 -16.81
CA GLU A 154 -0.69 19.89 -17.75
C GLU A 154 -1.52 21.04 -17.13
N GLU A 155 -2.44 20.72 -16.22
CA GLU A 155 -3.36 21.71 -15.65
C GLU A 155 -2.68 22.63 -14.63
N ILE A 156 -2.01 22.03 -13.64
CA ILE A 156 -1.44 22.76 -12.51
C ILE A 156 0.06 22.54 -12.32
N GLY A 157 0.73 21.80 -13.21
CA GLY A 157 2.14 21.41 -13.05
C GLY A 157 2.37 20.16 -12.19
N ALA A 158 1.30 19.55 -11.64
CA ALA A 158 1.37 18.34 -10.83
C ALA A 158 0.10 17.49 -10.99
N GLU A 159 0.21 16.20 -10.73
CA GLU A 159 -0.95 15.32 -10.52
C GLU A 159 -1.66 15.70 -9.20
N TYR A 160 -2.97 15.48 -9.13
CA TYR A 160 -3.71 15.76 -7.90
C TYR A 160 -4.97 14.90 -7.75
N ILE A 161 -5.42 14.78 -6.50
CA ILE A 161 -6.71 14.23 -6.10
C ILE A 161 -7.34 15.21 -5.11
N ILE A 162 -8.50 15.78 -5.44
CA ILE A 162 -9.37 16.52 -4.53
C ILE A 162 -10.43 15.56 -4.00
N MET A 163 -10.50 15.39 -2.69
CA MET A 163 -11.38 14.42 -2.05
C MET A 163 -11.95 14.91 -0.71
N GLU A 164 -12.95 14.17 -0.24
CA GLU A 164 -13.57 14.32 1.07
C GLU A 164 -12.54 14.25 2.19
N ARG A 165 -12.63 15.16 3.17
CA ARG A 165 -11.93 14.99 4.43
C ARG A 165 -12.68 13.99 5.29
N SER A 166 -12.00 12.93 5.70
CA SER A 166 -12.56 11.95 6.65
C SER A 166 -13.04 12.67 7.91
N ARG A 167 -14.34 12.57 8.22
CA ARG A 167 -14.99 13.23 9.37
C ARG A 167 -14.68 12.60 10.74
N GLY A 168 -13.97 11.48 10.75
CA GLY A 168 -13.64 10.73 11.96
C GLY A 168 -12.35 11.19 12.64
N VAL A 169 -11.95 10.47 13.68
CA VAL A 169 -10.64 10.60 14.33
C VAL A 169 -9.80 9.38 13.95
N GLU A 170 -8.50 9.59 13.73
CA GLU A 170 -7.53 8.50 13.52
C GLU A 170 -7.60 7.49 14.67
N LEU A 171 -7.74 6.21 14.34
CA LEU A 171 -7.86 5.14 15.33
C LEU A 171 -6.63 5.05 16.24
N SER A 172 -5.43 5.33 15.72
CA SER A 172 -4.18 5.33 16.49
C SER A 172 -4.24 6.26 17.71
N LYS A 173 -4.92 7.40 17.60
CA LYS A 173 -5.07 8.39 18.69
C LYS A 173 -5.95 7.90 19.83
N LEU A 174 -6.82 6.92 19.57
CA LEU A 174 -7.78 6.40 20.53
C LEU A 174 -7.45 4.96 20.96
N TRP A 175 -6.57 4.26 20.22
CA TRP A 175 -6.39 2.82 20.33
C TRP A 175 -6.04 2.36 21.75
N ASP A 176 -5.16 3.08 22.44
CA ASP A 176 -4.72 2.68 23.78
C ASP A 176 -5.81 2.87 24.85
N ASP A 177 -6.78 3.76 24.62
CA ASP A 177 -7.89 4.06 25.52
C ASP A 177 -9.13 3.19 25.28
N ILE A 178 -9.24 2.56 24.10
CA ILE A 178 -10.38 1.70 23.75
C ILE A 178 -10.36 0.41 24.58
N PRO A 179 -11.47 0.04 25.26
CA PRO A 179 -11.57 -1.23 25.98
C PRO A 179 -11.44 -2.46 25.08
N GLY A 180 -10.94 -3.58 25.62
CA GLY A 180 -10.73 -4.82 24.87
C GLY A 180 -11.93 -5.34 24.06
N PRO A 181 -13.17 -5.38 24.63
CA PRO A 181 -14.37 -5.78 23.88
C PRO A 181 -14.67 -4.87 22.67
N ASP A 182 -14.37 -3.57 22.80
CA ASP A 182 -14.60 -2.58 21.74
C ASP A 182 -13.54 -2.69 20.65
N LYS A 183 -12.28 -2.97 21.01
CA LYS A 183 -11.22 -3.35 20.05
C LYS A 183 -11.64 -4.55 19.20
N LEU A 184 -12.29 -5.54 19.81
CA LEU A 184 -12.78 -6.72 19.09
C LEU A 184 -13.88 -6.36 18.08
N GLN A 185 -14.74 -5.38 18.37
CA GLN A 185 -15.75 -4.90 17.42
C GLN A 185 -15.12 -4.22 16.20
N ILE A 186 -14.03 -3.46 16.40
CA ILE A 186 -13.25 -2.88 15.32
C ILE A 186 -12.60 -3.98 14.47
N VAL A 187 -11.96 -4.96 15.12
CA VAL A 187 -11.34 -6.11 14.44
C VAL A 187 -12.35 -6.88 13.60
N ARG A 188 -13.58 -7.09 14.09
CA ARG A 188 -14.66 -7.75 13.31
C ARG A 188 -15.03 -6.99 12.04
N GLN A 189 -15.07 -5.66 12.09
CA GLN A 189 -15.32 -4.85 10.89
C GLN A 189 -14.17 -4.95 9.90
N LEU A 190 -12.92 -4.90 10.38
CA LEU A 190 -11.74 -5.08 9.53
C LEU A 190 -11.74 -6.44 8.83
N VAL A 191 -12.05 -7.51 9.57
CA VAL A 191 -12.21 -8.86 9.01
C VAL A 191 -13.29 -8.86 7.92
N GLY A 192 -14.41 -8.18 8.16
CA GLY A 192 -15.49 -8.02 7.16
C GLY A 192 -15.03 -7.31 5.88
N PHE A 193 -14.21 -6.26 6.00
CA PHE A 193 -13.64 -5.57 4.85
C PHE A 193 -12.63 -6.45 4.10
N GLU A 194 -11.67 -7.06 4.80
CA GLU A 194 -10.67 -7.96 4.21
C GLU A 194 -11.32 -9.16 3.51
N LYS A 195 -12.35 -9.74 4.12
CA LYS A 195 -13.20 -10.77 3.50
C LYS A 195 -13.74 -10.31 2.15
N THR A 196 -14.28 -9.10 2.10
CA THR A 196 -14.89 -8.55 0.90
C THR A 196 -13.84 -8.30 -0.19
N LEU A 197 -12.65 -7.80 0.18
CA LEU A 197 -11.53 -7.60 -0.74
C LEU A 197 -11.08 -8.93 -1.36
N VAL A 198 -10.94 -10.00 -0.56
CA VAL A 198 -10.43 -11.32 -1.00
C VAL A 198 -11.47 -12.16 -1.74
N SER A 199 -12.76 -11.98 -1.44
CA SER A 199 -13.85 -12.70 -2.10
C SER A 199 -14.05 -12.29 -3.56
N THR A 200 -13.50 -11.13 -3.95
CA THR A 200 -13.60 -10.60 -5.31
C THR A 200 -12.68 -11.35 -6.27
N ARG A 201 -13.20 -11.71 -7.45
CA ARG A 201 -12.41 -12.34 -8.51
C ARG A 201 -11.95 -11.30 -9.51
N PHE A 202 -10.65 -11.25 -9.73
CA PHE A 202 -10.05 -10.42 -10.76
C PHE A 202 -9.47 -11.28 -11.89
N PRO A 203 -9.51 -10.80 -13.13
CA PRO A 203 -9.14 -11.63 -14.28
C PRO A 203 -7.62 -11.82 -14.41
N VAL A 204 -6.82 -10.85 -13.95
CA VAL A 204 -5.36 -10.84 -14.04
C VAL A 204 -4.73 -10.08 -12.86
N TYR A 205 -3.41 -10.24 -12.67
CA TYR A 205 -2.63 -9.39 -11.76
C TYR A 205 -2.34 -8.01 -12.37
N GLY A 206 -2.18 -7.00 -11.53
CA GLY A 206 -1.97 -5.63 -11.98
C GLY A 206 -2.45 -4.61 -10.97
N SER A 207 -2.99 -3.49 -11.43
CA SER A 207 -3.71 -2.52 -10.58
C SER A 207 -5.02 -2.11 -11.25
N ILE A 208 -5.98 -1.61 -10.47
CA ILE A 208 -7.32 -1.24 -10.96
C ILE A 208 -7.25 0.15 -11.60
N TYR A 209 -7.91 0.33 -12.75
CA TYR A 209 -8.07 1.60 -13.46
C TYR A 209 -9.51 1.72 -13.96
N TYR A 210 -9.94 2.95 -14.28
CA TYR A 210 -11.08 3.11 -15.19
C TYR A 210 -10.69 2.65 -16.59
N ALA A 211 -11.61 1.96 -17.28
CA ALA A 211 -11.38 1.41 -18.61
C ALA A 211 -10.94 2.51 -19.61
N ASP A 212 -11.55 3.68 -19.48
CA ASP A 212 -11.40 4.85 -20.33
C ASP A 212 -10.03 5.52 -20.17
N ASN A 213 -9.30 5.23 -19.09
CA ASN A 213 -7.95 5.76 -18.84
C ASN A 213 -6.85 4.89 -19.42
N LEU A 214 -7.17 3.71 -19.96
CA LEU A 214 -6.19 2.86 -20.64
C LEU A 214 -6.47 2.80 -22.14
N CYS A 215 -5.41 2.87 -22.94
CA CYS A 215 -5.55 2.72 -24.39
C CYS A 215 -5.86 1.25 -24.75
N ASN A 216 -7.04 1.01 -25.34
CA ASN A 216 -7.46 -0.29 -25.88
C ASN A 216 -7.29 -1.47 -24.90
N PRO A 217 -7.97 -1.44 -23.73
CA PRO A 217 -7.91 -2.55 -22.80
C PRO A 217 -8.43 -3.84 -23.46
N HIS A 218 -7.72 -4.94 -23.26
CA HIS A 218 -8.15 -6.22 -23.79
C HIS A 218 -9.35 -6.76 -22.98
N PRO A 219 -10.34 -7.46 -23.59
CA PRO A 219 -11.52 -7.95 -22.86
C PRO A 219 -11.19 -8.80 -21.63
N ASN A 220 -10.10 -9.56 -21.65
CA ASN A 220 -9.62 -10.36 -20.50
C ASN A 220 -9.01 -9.53 -19.35
N GLN A 221 -9.01 -8.20 -19.44
CA GLN A 221 -8.59 -7.30 -18.37
C GLN A 221 -9.78 -6.64 -17.69
N MET A 222 -10.97 -6.71 -18.30
CA MET A 222 -12.18 -6.04 -17.79
C MET A 222 -12.64 -6.71 -16.49
N ILE A 223 -13.00 -5.88 -15.50
CA ILE A 223 -13.49 -6.37 -14.21
C ILE A 223 -15.01 -6.56 -14.30
N GLU A 224 -15.48 -7.76 -13.98
CA GLU A 224 -16.89 -8.09 -13.99
C GLU A 224 -17.58 -7.57 -12.72
N LEU A 225 -18.45 -6.57 -12.88
CA LEU A 225 -19.21 -5.97 -11.76
C LEU A 225 -20.48 -6.74 -11.38
N GLY A 226 -20.85 -7.76 -12.17
CA GLY A 226 -22.04 -8.56 -11.94
C GLY A 226 -23.31 -7.69 -11.74
N PRO A 227 -24.12 -7.93 -10.69
CA PRO A 227 -25.34 -7.16 -10.41
C PRO A 227 -25.11 -5.67 -10.20
N LYS A 228 -23.90 -5.26 -9.76
CA LYS A 228 -23.57 -3.86 -9.47
C LYS A 228 -23.28 -3.03 -10.72
N LYS A 229 -23.26 -3.65 -11.91
CA LYS A 229 -23.01 -2.96 -13.17
C LYS A 229 -24.00 -1.82 -13.46
N ASN A 230 -25.26 -1.97 -13.06
CA ASN A 230 -26.28 -0.94 -13.32
C ASN A 230 -26.27 0.19 -12.28
N THR A 231 -25.69 -0.04 -11.11
CA THR A 231 -25.58 0.95 -10.03
C THR A 231 -24.28 1.74 -10.11
N VAL A 232 -23.23 1.15 -10.69
CA VAL A 232 -21.91 1.78 -10.82
C VAL A 232 -21.75 2.28 -12.25
N GLY A 233 -21.68 3.61 -12.41
CA GLY A 233 -21.60 4.25 -13.72
C GLY A 233 -20.26 4.12 -14.44
N ALA A 234 -19.26 3.54 -13.78
CA ALA A 234 -17.90 3.38 -14.29
C ALA A 234 -17.60 1.93 -14.70
N ALA A 235 -16.80 1.77 -15.76
CA ALA A 235 -16.21 0.49 -16.13
C ALA A 235 -14.78 0.41 -15.60
N PHE A 236 -14.42 -0.72 -15.00
CA PHE A 236 -13.08 -0.94 -14.44
C PHE A 236 -12.31 -2.00 -15.22
N VAL A 237 -10.98 -1.85 -15.22
CA VAL A 237 -10.04 -2.73 -15.89
C VAL A 237 -8.81 -2.96 -15.02
N VAL A 238 -8.19 -4.13 -15.15
CA VAL A 238 -6.87 -4.40 -14.59
C VAL A 238 -5.78 -3.99 -15.58
N GLY A 239 -5.02 -2.98 -15.18
CA GLY A 239 -3.92 -2.44 -15.93
C GLY A 239 -2.54 -2.80 -15.35
N PRO A 240 -1.51 -2.05 -15.74
CA PRO A 240 -0.16 -2.18 -15.21
C PRO A 240 -0.14 -2.07 -13.68
N THR A 241 0.78 -2.78 -13.02
CA THR A 241 0.92 -2.64 -11.57
C THR A 241 1.56 -1.30 -11.21
N THR A 242 1.06 -0.68 -10.13
CA THR A 242 1.66 0.48 -9.46
C THR A 242 2.52 0.08 -8.25
N ASN A 243 2.67 -1.22 -8.00
CA ASN A 243 3.44 -1.71 -6.86
C ASN A 243 4.92 -1.31 -6.97
N ARG A 244 5.36 -0.48 -6.02
CA ARG A 244 6.69 0.12 -5.96
C ARG A 244 7.83 -0.89 -5.84
N THR A 245 7.59 -2.08 -5.31
CA THR A 245 8.61 -3.16 -5.26
C THR A 245 9.08 -3.62 -6.64
N PHE A 246 8.43 -3.20 -7.73
CA PHE A 246 8.91 -3.46 -9.08
C PHE A 246 9.72 -2.30 -9.69
N PHE A 247 9.69 -1.11 -9.08
CA PHE A 247 10.19 0.12 -9.69
C PHE A 247 11.26 0.83 -8.85
N ASP A 248 11.18 0.75 -7.53
CA ASP A 248 12.08 1.45 -6.60
C ASP A 248 13.51 0.91 -6.66
N ASP A 249 14.47 1.65 -6.08
CA ASP A 249 15.88 1.27 -5.96
C ASP A 249 16.59 0.99 -7.30
N GLY A 250 16.20 1.76 -8.32
CA GLY A 250 16.77 1.64 -9.67
C GLY A 250 16.26 0.45 -10.48
N ARG A 251 15.25 -0.31 -9.98
CA ARG A 251 14.59 -1.38 -10.75
C ARG A 251 13.93 -0.84 -12.03
N ASN A 252 13.40 0.37 -11.98
CA ASN A 252 12.90 1.10 -13.16
C ASN A 252 14.00 1.47 -14.18
N ALA A 253 15.25 1.60 -13.75
CA ALA A 253 16.40 1.99 -14.56
C ALA A 253 17.19 0.80 -15.12
N VAL A 254 16.90 -0.43 -14.65
CA VAL A 254 17.46 -1.63 -15.28
C VAL A 254 16.78 -1.79 -16.63
N ASP A 255 17.54 -1.61 -17.72
CA ASP A 255 17.16 -2.06 -19.06
C ASP A 255 17.87 -3.39 -19.38
N PRO A 256 17.37 -4.54 -18.88
CA PRO A 256 17.88 -5.80 -19.38
C PRO A 256 17.38 -5.98 -20.81
N THR A 257 18.30 -6.33 -21.71
CA THR A 257 17.98 -6.78 -23.06
C THR A 257 16.91 -7.88 -23.02
N ALA A 258 16.09 -7.98 -24.07
CA ALA A 258 15.03 -8.98 -24.15
C ALA A 258 15.54 -10.41 -23.85
N GLN A 259 16.77 -10.71 -24.28
CA GLN A 259 17.44 -11.99 -24.05
C GLN A 259 17.74 -12.25 -22.56
N ARG A 260 18.28 -11.26 -21.82
CA ARG A 260 18.53 -11.41 -20.37
C ARG A 260 17.23 -11.55 -19.58
N LYS A 261 16.17 -10.81 -19.97
CA LYS A 261 14.82 -10.98 -19.39
C LYS A 261 14.32 -12.40 -19.59
N GLN A 262 14.48 -12.93 -20.80
CA GLN A 262 14.04 -14.27 -21.15
C GLN A 262 14.82 -15.36 -20.40
N GLU A 263 16.14 -15.24 -20.27
CA GLU A 263 16.98 -16.18 -19.50
C GLU A 263 16.62 -16.19 -18.01
N THR A 264 16.45 -15.01 -17.39
CA THR A 264 16.03 -14.90 -15.98
C THR A 264 14.62 -15.46 -15.79
N LEU A 265 13.67 -15.14 -16.68
CA LEU A 265 12.31 -15.68 -16.63
C LEU A 265 12.31 -17.21 -16.81
N GLN A 266 13.11 -17.75 -17.73
CA GLN A 266 13.26 -19.19 -17.93
C GLN A 266 13.82 -19.88 -16.69
N ASN A 267 14.82 -19.28 -16.03
CA ASN A 267 15.35 -19.83 -14.79
C ASN A 267 14.35 -19.75 -13.64
N PHE A 268 13.59 -18.67 -13.53
CA PHE A 268 12.52 -18.56 -12.54
C PHE A 268 11.39 -19.57 -12.79
N ILE A 269 10.99 -19.77 -14.06
CA ILE A 269 9.98 -20.76 -14.45
C ILE A 269 10.38 -22.18 -14.04
N LYS A 270 11.68 -22.52 -14.05
CA LYS A 270 12.17 -23.83 -13.60
C LYS A 270 11.91 -24.09 -12.11
N VAL A 271 11.91 -23.05 -11.28
CA VAL A 271 11.77 -23.18 -9.82
C VAL A 271 10.38 -22.78 -9.32
N VAL A 272 9.66 -21.92 -10.03
CA VAL A 272 8.37 -21.35 -9.58
C VAL A 272 7.35 -22.44 -9.32
N LYS A 273 7.28 -23.49 -10.14
CA LYS A 273 6.34 -24.61 -9.93
C LYS A 273 6.57 -25.36 -8.62
N SER A 274 7.80 -25.37 -8.11
CA SER A 274 8.15 -25.99 -6.83
C SER A 274 7.98 -25.05 -5.64
N LEU A 275 7.89 -23.74 -5.88
CA LEU A 275 7.76 -22.70 -4.85
C LEU A 275 6.33 -22.18 -4.71
N SER A 276 5.53 -22.27 -5.77
CA SER A 276 4.13 -21.85 -5.77
C SER A 276 3.33 -22.70 -4.79
N PRO A 277 2.46 -22.08 -3.99
CA PRO A 277 1.53 -22.85 -3.17
C PRO A 277 0.66 -23.74 -4.07
N LYS A 278 0.41 -24.97 -3.61
CA LYS A 278 -0.47 -25.92 -4.31
C LYS A 278 -1.92 -25.44 -4.29
N ASP A 279 -2.27 -24.67 -3.27
CA ASP A 279 -3.57 -24.03 -3.14
C ASP A 279 -3.67 -22.84 -4.11
N LYS A 280 -4.62 -22.97 -5.05
CA LYS A 280 -4.88 -21.95 -6.07
C LYS A 280 -5.64 -20.76 -5.50
N GLU A 281 -6.38 -20.93 -4.41
CA GLU A 281 -7.17 -19.84 -3.82
C GLU A 281 -6.29 -18.76 -3.21
N ILE A 282 -5.17 -19.15 -2.59
CA ILE A 282 -4.19 -18.18 -2.08
C ILE A 282 -3.27 -17.61 -3.17
N SER A 283 -3.31 -18.21 -4.38
CA SER A 283 -2.54 -17.75 -5.54
C SER A 283 -3.32 -16.77 -6.42
N LYS A 284 -4.65 -16.70 -6.33
CA LYS A 284 -5.47 -15.87 -7.23
C LYS A 284 -5.17 -14.37 -7.06
N PRO A 285 -5.38 -13.54 -8.10
CA PRO A 285 -5.27 -12.10 -7.96
C PRO A 285 -6.38 -11.61 -7.02
N VAL A 286 -5.99 -11.01 -5.90
CA VAL A 286 -6.93 -10.41 -4.94
C VAL A 286 -6.47 -9.01 -4.58
N LEU A 287 -7.44 -8.21 -4.13
CA LEU A 287 -7.19 -6.89 -3.57
C LEU A 287 -6.79 -7.05 -2.10
N TRP A 288 -5.78 -6.30 -1.67
CA TRP A 288 -5.35 -6.25 -0.26
C TRP A 288 -4.83 -4.86 0.05
N HIS A 289 -5.17 -4.31 1.23
CA HIS A 289 -4.68 -3.00 1.64
C HIS A 289 -3.21 -3.11 2.06
N PRO A 290 -2.26 -2.38 1.42
CA PRO A 290 -0.84 -2.57 1.64
C PRO A 290 -0.36 -2.02 3.00
N ASP A 291 -1.08 -1.06 3.57
CA ASP A 291 -0.63 -0.30 4.75
C ASP A 291 -1.78 -0.02 5.73
N LEU A 292 -2.40 -1.10 6.25
CA LEU A 292 -3.56 -0.99 7.14
C LEU A 292 -3.12 -0.82 8.60
N HIS A 293 -2.96 0.43 9.04
CA HIS A 293 -2.61 0.83 10.41
C HIS A 293 -3.58 1.88 10.97
N GLY A 294 -3.44 2.19 12.27
CA GLY A 294 -4.37 3.06 13.00
C GLY A 294 -4.48 4.49 12.48
N ASP A 295 -3.47 5.03 11.80
CA ASP A 295 -3.53 6.39 11.22
C ASP A 295 -4.29 6.42 9.89
N ASN A 296 -4.42 5.26 9.22
CA ASN A 296 -5.17 5.11 7.98
C ASN A 296 -6.64 4.71 8.20
N ILE A 297 -7.06 4.53 9.46
CA ILE A 297 -8.42 4.17 9.84
C ILE A 297 -9.04 5.31 10.63
N PHE A 298 -10.18 5.82 10.17
CA PHE A 298 -10.92 6.89 10.83
C PHE A 298 -12.19 6.32 11.45
N VAL A 299 -12.37 6.55 12.75
CA VAL A 299 -13.54 6.10 13.52
C VAL A 299 -14.43 7.25 13.94
N ASN A 300 -15.69 6.94 14.26
CA ASN A 300 -16.63 7.92 14.77
C ASN A 300 -16.18 8.44 16.15
N PRO A 301 -16.03 9.76 16.36
CA PRO A 301 -15.62 10.32 17.66
C PRO A 301 -16.61 10.02 18.78
N ASP A 302 -17.91 9.95 18.48
CA ASP A 302 -18.97 9.67 19.46
C ASP A 302 -19.15 8.16 19.68
N GLN A 303 -18.73 7.33 18.72
CA GLN A 303 -18.77 5.88 18.78
C GLN A 303 -17.48 5.28 18.20
N PRO A 304 -16.35 5.24 18.96
CA PRO A 304 -15.03 4.85 18.45
C PRO A 304 -14.93 3.43 17.88
N THR A 305 -15.96 2.61 18.05
CA THR A 305 -16.06 1.29 17.41
C THR A 305 -16.55 1.32 15.97
N GLU A 306 -17.14 2.41 15.48
CA GLU A 306 -17.64 2.53 14.10
C GLU A 306 -16.54 3.04 13.16
N ILE A 307 -16.15 2.24 12.16
CA ILE A 307 -15.20 2.66 11.12
C ILE A 307 -15.92 3.51 10.08
N LEU A 308 -15.51 4.77 9.92
CA LEU A 308 -16.11 5.73 9.00
C LEU A 308 -15.36 5.85 7.67
N SER A 309 -14.05 5.60 7.65
CA SER A 309 -13.22 5.75 6.45
C SER A 309 -11.89 5.01 6.58
N ILE A 310 -11.44 4.38 5.50
CA ILE A 310 -10.10 3.81 5.32
C ILE A 310 -9.42 4.58 4.19
N ILE A 311 -8.25 5.12 4.47
CA ILE A 311 -7.49 5.97 3.53
C ILE A 311 -6.20 5.29 3.07
N ASP A 312 -5.50 5.96 2.14
CA ASP A 312 -4.22 5.56 1.55
C ASP A 312 -4.25 4.27 0.72
N TRP A 313 -5.12 4.28 -0.30
CA TRP A 313 -5.21 3.23 -1.32
C TRP A 313 -4.16 3.37 -2.44
N GLN A 314 -3.12 4.19 -2.21
CA GLN A 314 -2.04 4.38 -3.16
C GLN A 314 -1.20 3.10 -3.31
N ALA A 315 -0.75 2.79 -4.52
CA ALA A 315 0.07 1.61 -4.84
C ALA A 315 -0.58 0.25 -4.50
N VAL A 316 -1.89 0.23 -4.24
CA VAL A 316 -2.68 -1.00 -4.16
C VAL A 316 -2.57 -1.74 -5.50
N ASN A 317 -2.42 -3.05 -5.41
CA ASN A 317 -2.30 -3.91 -6.57
C ASN A 317 -3.04 -5.22 -6.34
N LEU A 318 -3.36 -5.88 -7.45
CA LEU A 318 -3.92 -7.22 -7.51
C LEU A 318 -2.76 -8.20 -7.61
N SER A 319 -2.49 -8.88 -6.49
CA SER A 319 -1.42 -9.87 -6.36
C SER A 319 -1.94 -11.19 -5.79
N PRO A 320 -1.12 -12.26 -5.81
CA PRO A 320 -1.41 -13.46 -5.05
C PRO A 320 -1.57 -13.16 -3.56
N LEU A 321 -2.67 -13.62 -2.95
CA LEU A 321 -2.95 -13.42 -1.52
C LEU A 321 -1.77 -13.83 -0.62
N PHE A 322 -1.10 -14.95 -0.93
CA PHE A 322 0.02 -15.44 -0.12
C PHE A 322 1.23 -14.49 -0.07
N LEU A 323 1.37 -13.57 -1.04
CA LEU A 323 2.45 -12.58 -1.03
C LEU A 323 2.10 -11.36 -0.19
N GLN A 324 0.82 -11.02 -0.08
CA GLN A 324 0.35 -9.74 0.45
C GLN A 324 -0.39 -9.82 1.78
N ALA A 325 -1.01 -10.95 2.14
CA ALA A 325 -1.73 -11.11 3.40
C ALA A 325 -0.84 -10.83 4.61
N ARG A 326 -1.25 -9.91 5.48
CA ARG A 326 -0.56 -9.55 6.72
C ARG A 326 -1.59 -9.41 7.84
N HIS A 327 -1.15 -9.51 9.08
CA HIS A 327 -1.94 -9.02 10.20
C HIS A 327 -1.98 -7.49 10.12
N PRO A 328 -3.12 -6.83 10.40
CA PRO A 328 -3.16 -5.38 10.51
C PRO A 328 -2.19 -4.89 11.59
N ALA A 329 -1.46 -3.80 11.33
CA ALA A 329 -0.42 -3.31 12.24
C ALA A 329 -0.97 -2.98 13.64
N LEU A 330 -2.25 -2.61 13.75
CA LEU A 330 -2.92 -2.31 15.02
C LEU A 330 -3.06 -3.50 15.99
N ILE A 331 -2.92 -4.74 15.50
CA ILE A 331 -2.96 -5.96 16.32
C ILE A 331 -1.59 -6.62 16.48
N GLU A 332 -0.55 -6.06 15.84
CA GLU A 332 0.83 -6.50 16.06
C GLU A 332 1.30 -6.05 17.44
N PHE A 333 2.18 -6.85 18.04
CA PHE A 333 2.71 -6.59 19.38
C PHE A 333 4.11 -7.18 19.54
N GLU A 334 4.87 -6.61 20.47
CA GLU A 334 6.17 -7.14 20.86
C GLU A 334 5.99 -8.29 21.86
N GLY A 335 6.42 -9.50 21.48
CA GLY A 335 6.38 -10.67 22.35
C GLY A 335 6.22 -11.98 21.60
N PRO A 336 6.12 -13.11 22.33
CA PRO A 336 5.91 -14.41 21.71
C PRO A 336 4.52 -14.48 21.07
N ILE A 337 4.47 -14.96 19.82
CA ILE A 337 3.22 -15.21 19.11
C ILE A 337 2.54 -16.46 19.70
N PRO A 338 1.27 -16.40 20.14
CA PRO A 338 0.55 -17.55 20.66
C PRO A 338 0.43 -18.68 19.63
N GLU A 339 0.84 -19.89 20.00
CA GLU A 339 0.72 -21.06 19.12
C GLU A 339 -0.65 -21.73 19.24
N GLY A 340 -1.19 -22.17 18.10
CA GLY A 340 -2.41 -22.95 18.00
C GLY A 340 -3.63 -22.30 18.67
N LEU A 341 -4.52 -23.12 19.22
CA LEU A 341 -5.78 -22.68 19.86
C LEU A 341 -5.74 -22.68 21.40
N GLN A 342 -4.55 -22.78 22.01
CA GLN A 342 -4.41 -22.82 23.47
C GLN A 342 -4.84 -21.52 24.16
N SER A 343 -5.32 -21.61 25.39
CA SER A 343 -5.71 -20.43 26.18
C SER A 343 -4.49 -19.55 26.49
N ILE A 344 -4.67 -18.23 26.41
CA ILE A 344 -3.62 -17.27 26.77
C ILE A 344 -3.75 -16.94 28.26
N SER A 345 -2.83 -17.47 29.05
CA SER A 345 -2.74 -17.27 30.50
C SER A 345 -1.71 -16.21 30.87
N LEU A 346 -1.87 -15.62 32.06
CA LEU A 346 -0.80 -14.83 32.67
C LEU A 346 0.36 -15.75 33.09
N PRO A 347 1.58 -15.21 33.30
CA PRO A 347 2.69 -15.97 33.84
C PRO A 347 2.34 -16.60 35.19
N ASN A 348 2.91 -17.79 35.48
CA ASN A 348 2.61 -18.50 36.72
C ASN A 348 3.02 -17.73 37.99
N ASN A 349 4.04 -16.86 37.89
CA ASN A 349 4.53 -16.02 38.97
C ASN A 349 3.90 -14.62 38.98
N PHE A 350 2.74 -14.42 38.33
CA PHE A 350 2.13 -13.09 38.15
C PHE A 350 1.93 -12.33 39.46
N ASP A 351 1.46 -13.01 40.51
CA ASP A 351 1.17 -12.39 41.81
C ASP A 351 2.45 -11.95 42.57
N GLU A 352 3.61 -12.46 42.17
CA GLU A 352 4.92 -12.13 42.74
C GLU A 352 5.60 -10.95 42.00
N LEU A 353 5.06 -10.54 40.85
CA LEU A 353 5.61 -9.47 40.03
C LEU A 353 5.33 -8.09 40.63
N SER A 354 6.19 -7.13 40.32
CA SER A 354 5.94 -5.72 40.64
C SER A 354 4.67 -5.21 39.93
N PRO A 355 4.00 -4.14 40.44
CA PRO A 355 2.82 -3.57 39.79
C PRO A 355 3.04 -3.19 38.32
N GLU A 356 4.25 -2.74 37.97
CA GLU A 356 4.62 -2.39 36.60
C GLU A 356 4.72 -3.63 35.70
N GLU A 357 5.37 -4.69 36.17
CA GLU A 357 5.48 -5.97 35.46
C GLU A 357 4.12 -6.66 35.32
N GLN A 358 3.27 -6.56 36.34
CA GLN A 358 1.89 -7.02 36.28
C GLN A 358 1.10 -6.28 35.20
N LEU A 359 1.27 -4.96 35.09
CA LEU A 359 0.63 -4.16 34.04
C LEU A 359 1.13 -4.58 32.66
N LYS A 360 2.45 -4.77 32.49
CA LYS A 360 3.05 -5.26 31.23
C LYS A 360 2.52 -6.64 30.84
N ALA A 361 2.45 -7.58 31.78
CA ALA A 361 1.92 -8.92 31.54
C ALA A 361 0.42 -8.89 31.16
N LYS A 362 -0.38 -8.02 31.81
CA LYS A 362 -1.79 -7.81 31.45
C LYS A 362 -1.95 -7.23 30.04
N LYS A 363 -1.15 -6.22 29.67
CA LYS A 363 -1.15 -5.61 28.33
C LYS A 363 -0.75 -6.62 27.25
N LEU A 364 0.32 -7.38 27.47
CA LEU A 364 0.76 -8.43 26.55
C LEU A 364 -0.31 -9.50 26.36
N ARG A 365 -0.92 -9.99 27.44
CA ARG A 365 -2.02 -10.96 27.36
C ARG A 365 -3.20 -10.42 26.57
N ALA A 366 -3.55 -9.15 26.74
CA ALA A 366 -4.64 -8.52 25.99
C ALA A 366 -4.32 -8.42 24.49
N ALA A 367 -3.11 -8.01 24.13
CA ALA A 367 -2.65 -7.94 22.74
C ALA A 367 -2.62 -9.33 22.07
N GLN A 368 -2.03 -10.33 22.74
CA GLN A 368 -2.05 -11.72 22.29
C GLN A 368 -3.47 -12.26 22.09
N SER A 369 -4.40 -11.89 22.99
CA SER A 369 -5.80 -12.32 22.90
C SER A 369 -6.48 -11.72 21.68
N LEU A 370 -6.25 -10.44 21.41
CA LEU A 370 -6.80 -9.77 20.24
C LEU A 370 -6.25 -10.34 18.93
N TYR A 371 -4.94 -10.56 18.86
CA TYR A 371 -4.27 -11.21 17.73
C TYR A 371 -4.87 -12.60 17.45
N LYS A 372 -5.04 -13.41 18.49
CA LYS A 372 -5.62 -14.75 18.37
C LYS A 372 -7.09 -14.72 17.95
N LEU A 373 -7.86 -13.76 18.44
CA LEU A 373 -9.26 -13.59 18.05
C LEU A 373 -9.40 -13.20 16.57
N TYR A 374 -8.46 -12.41 16.04
CA TYR A 374 -8.39 -12.14 14.61
C TYR A 374 -8.13 -13.43 13.82
N ASP A 375 -7.13 -14.25 14.21
CA ASP A 375 -6.84 -15.52 13.53
C ASP A 375 -8.03 -16.49 13.56
N ILE A 376 -8.71 -16.59 14.71
CA ILE A 376 -9.91 -17.44 14.84
C ILE A 376 -11.02 -16.97 13.91
N GLN A 377 -11.26 -15.66 13.83
CA GLN A 377 -12.26 -15.10 12.91
C GLN A 377 -11.87 -15.34 11.45
N MET A 378 -10.59 -15.18 11.09
CA MET A 378 -10.12 -15.48 9.74
C MET A 378 -10.31 -16.94 9.37
N ILE A 379 -10.01 -17.88 10.28
CA ILE A 379 -10.24 -19.31 10.05
C ILE A 379 -11.73 -19.60 9.82
N GLN A 380 -12.62 -18.93 10.56
CA GLN A 380 -14.06 -19.14 10.47
C GLN A 380 -14.68 -18.51 9.23
N ASP A 381 -14.31 -17.26 8.93
CA ASP A 381 -15.01 -16.44 7.94
C ASP A 381 -14.32 -16.38 6.58
N CYS A 382 -13.00 -16.59 6.54
CA CYS A 382 -12.12 -16.44 5.37
C CYS A 382 -10.94 -17.44 5.37
N PRO A 383 -11.20 -18.75 5.17
CA PRO A 383 -10.16 -19.78 5.26
C PRO A 383 -8.97 -19.54 4.31
N GLU A 384 -9.16 -18.83 3.19
CA GLU A 384 -8.10 -18.45 2.26
C GLU A 384 -7.09 -17.47 2.90
N ILE A 385 -7.57 -16.50 3.70
CA ILE A 385 -6.70 -15.56 4.42
C ILE A 385 -5.91 -16.32 5.48
N ALA A 386 -6.58 -17.18 6.26
CA ALA A 386 -5.91 -17.99 7.27
C ALA A 386 -4.84 -18.91 6.64
N ALA A 387 -5.13 -19.53 5.50
CA ALA A 387 -4.17 -20.34 4.74
C ALA A 387 -2.99 -19.51 4.23
N ALA A 388 -3.24 -18.29 3.74
CA ALA A 388 -2.18 -17.39 3.28
C ALA A 388 -1.26 -16.92 4.42
N LEU A 389 -1.82 -16.56 5.58
CA LEU A 389 -1.06 -16.19 6.79
C LEU A 389 -0.21 -17.37 7.28
N THR A 390 -0.77 -18.58 7.30
CA THR A 390 -0.03 -19.81 7.63
C THR A 390 1.11 -20.07 6.63
N PHE A 391 0.83 -19.94 5.33
CA PHE A 391 1.84 -20.13 4.28
C PHE A 391 2.97 -19.11 4.39
N LYS A 392 2.66 -17.84 4.66
CA LYS A 392 3.65 -16.76 4.84
C LYS A 392 4.68 -17.11 5.93
N ASN A 393 4.24 -17.72 7.02
CA ASN A 393 5.11 -18.11 8.13
C ASN A 393 5.99 -19.34 7.81
N SER A 394 5.67 -20.09 6.75
CA SER A 394 6.51 -21.19 6.28
C SER A 394 7.81 -20.68 5.64
N LEU A 395 8.86 -21.52 5.58
CA LEU A 395 10.11 -21.18 4.91
C LEU A 395 9.91 -20.79 3.43
N ALA A 396 8.97 -21.45 2.73
CA ALA A 396 8.65 -21.12 1.34
C ALA A 396 8.01 -19.72 1.22
N GLY A 397 7.09 -19.38 2.13
CA GLY A 397 6.48 -18.06 2.21
C GLY A 397 7.49 -16.97 2.54
N GLN A 398 8.38 -17.21 3.49
CA GLN A 398 9.46 -16.28 3.84
C GLN A 398 10.42 -16.03 2.67
N ILE A 399 10.83 -17.09 1.96
CA ILE A 399 11.67 -16.96 0.76
C ILE A 399 10.95 -16.20 -0.35
N ALA A 400 9.67 -16.51 -0.58
CA ALA A 400 8.86 -15.83 -1.59
C ALA A 400 8.73 -14.33 -1.29
N GLY A 401 8.44 -13.97 -0.04
CA GLY A 401 8.35 -12.57 0.40
C GLY A 401 9.68 -11.83 0.25
N LEU A 402 10.76 -12.40 0.77
CA LEU A 402 12.08 -11.77 0.72
C LEU A 402 12.67 -11.70 -0.69
N SER A 403 12.26 -12.58 -1.60
CA SER A 403 12.66 -12.49 -3.01
C SER A 403 12.21 -11.17 -3.65
N GLY A 404 11.10 -10.58 -3.18
CA GLY A 404 10.63 -9.26 -3.59
C GLY A 404 11.51 -8.10 -3.08
N SER A 405 12.18 -8.30 -1.94
CA SER A 405 13.07 -7.32 -1.29
C SER A 405 14.56 -7.62 -1.50
N LEU A 406 14.90 -8.54 -2.40
CA LEU A 406 16.28 -9.03 -2.61
C LEU A 406 17.28 -7.90 -2.90
N PHE A 407 16.81 -6.85 -3.59
CA PHE A 407 17.63 -5.75 -4.07
C PHE A 407 17.74 -4.57 -3.10
N SER A 408 16.82 -4.40 -2.15
CA SER A 408 16.91 -3.37 -1.12
C SER A 408 17.69 -3.89 0.09
N ASP A 409 17.15 -4.90 0.77
CA ASP A 409 17.62 -5.35 2.10
C ASP A 409 17.86 -6.86 2.17
N GLY A 410 17.39 -7.60 1.17
CA GLY A 410 17.18 -9.04 1.27
C GLY A 410 18.36 -9.92 0.86
N LYS A 411 19.38 -9.44 0.15
CA LYS A 411 20.41 -10.33 -0.44
C LYS A 411 21.09 -11.26 0.56
N PRO A 412 21.63 -10.80 1.72
CA PRO A 412 22.24 -11.69 2.70
C PRO A 412 21.23 -12.62 3.38
N VAL A 413 20.03 -12.11 3.68
CA VAL A 413 18.96 -12.85 4.37
C VAL A 413 18.39 -13.96 3.48
N VAL A 414 18.07 -13.65 2.22
CA VAL A 414 17.62 -14.60 1.21
C VAL A 414 18.68 -15.66 0.97
N GLN A 415 19.96 -15.28 0.81
CA GLN A 415 21.04 -16.25 0.68
C GLN A 415 21.10 -17.21 1.88
N GLY A 416 20.96 -16.69 3.10
CA GLY A 416 20.84 -17.53 4.30
C GLY A 416 19.63 -18.47 4.25
N MET A 417 18.45 -17.98 3.86
CA MET A 417 17.26 -18.82 3.75
C MET A 417 17.36 -19.88 2.65
N LEU A 418 18.01 -19.58 1.53
CA LEU A 418 18.28 -20.54 0.46
C LEU A 418 19.26 -21.64 0.92
N ILE A 419 20.24 -21.31 1.77
CA ILE A 419 21.11 -22.32 2.42
C ILE A 419 20.27 -23.23 3.33
N LYS A 420 19.40 -22.64 4.16
CA LYS A 420 18.49 -23.42 5.04
C LYS A 420 17.54 -24.31 4.23
N LEU A 421 17.03 -23.81 3.10
CA LEU A 421 16.20 -24.59 2.18
C LEU A 421 16.98 -25.77 1.59
N GLN A 422 18.26 -25.57 1.23
CA GLN A 422 19.12 -26.64 0.74
C GLN A 422 19.33 -27.73 1.81
N GLU A 423 19.50 -27.33 3.07
CA GLU A 423 19.65 -28.24 4.22
C GLU A 423 18.36 -29.04 4.51
N GLU A 424 17.20 -28.38 4.44
CA GLU A 424 15.89 -29.00 4.70
C GLU A 424 15.26 -29.68 3.46
N TRP A 425 15.91 -29.63 2.30
CA TRP A 425 15.31 -30.01 1.01
C TRP A 425 14.84 -31.47 0.99
N ALA A 426 15.70 -32.41 1.40
CA ALA A 426 15.39 -33.84 1.39
C ALA A 426 14.20 -34.17 2.31
N THR A 427 14.03 -33.44 3.40
CA THR A 427 12.92 -33.60 4.35
C THR A 427 11.61 -33.04 3.80
N ARG A 428 11.66 -31.96 3.00
CA ARG A 428 10.46 -31.26 2.49
C ARG A 428 9.94 -31.79 1.16
N VAL A 429 10.85 -32.14 0.25
CA VAL A 429 10.52 -32.52 -1.13
C VAL A 429 10.66 -34.04 -1.33
N GLY A 430 11.30 -34.72 -0.38
CA GLY A 430 11.64 -36.14 -0.46
C GLY A 430 13.07 -36.34 -0.95
N SER A 431 13.76 -37.33 -0.38
CA SER A 431 15.17 -37.66 -0.67
C SER A 431 15.41 -38.09 -2.12
N SER A 432 14.37 -38.51 -2.83
CA SER A 432 14.43 -38.93 -4.23
C SER A 432 14.53 -37.78 -5.24
N ILE A 433 14.31 -36.53 -4.82
CA ILE A 433 14.36 -35.35 -5.68
C ILE A 433 15.59 -34.50 -5.28
N PRO A 434 16.66 -34.46 -6.10
CA PRO A 434 17.85 -33.68 -5.76
C PRO A 434 17.54 -32.19 -5.71
N CYS A 435 18.16 -31.49 -4.75
CA CYS A 435 18.00 -30.04 -4.62
C CYS A 435 18.56 -29.34 -5.87
N PRO A 436 17.76 -28.51 -6.58
CA PRO A 436 18.23 -27.81 -7.77
C PRO A 436 19.23 -26.69 -7.45
N ILE A 437 19.42 -26.37 -6.17
CA ILE A 437 20.30 -25.31 -5.69
C ILE A 437 21.59 -25.94 -5.15
N SER A 438 22.72 -25.63 -5.80
CA SER A 438 24.06 -26.03 -5.35
C SER A 438 24.89 -24.78 -5.00
N LEU A 439 24.79 -24.32 -3.75
CA LEU A 439 25.56 -23.18 -3.26
C LEU A 439 27.00 -23.61 -2.83
N PRO A 440 28.06 -22.87 -3.21
CA PRO A 440 29.45 -23.19 -2.88
C PRO A 440 29.72 -23.26 -1.37
N ARG A 441 30.60 -24.19 -0.92
CA ARG A 441 31.00 -24.34 0.49
C ARG A 441 31.57 -23.06 1.12
N SER A 442 32.24 -22.21 0.33
CA SER A 442 32.80 -20.93 0.80
C SER A 442 31.75 -19.94 1.33
N MET A 443 30.49 -20.07 0.87
CA MET A 443 29.36 -19.23 1.29
C MET A 443 28.70 -19.71 2.59
N ARG A 444 28.99 -20.94 3.05
CA ARG A 444 28.51 -21.47 4.35
C ARG A 444 29.30 -20.89 5.52
N ASN A 445 30.60 -20.71 5.33
CA ASN A 445 31.54 -20.22 6.36
C ASN A 445 31.36 -18.73 6.71
N SER A 446 30.76 -17.91 5.82
CA SER A 446 30.45 -16.51 6.14
C SER A 446 29.32 -16.39 7.17
N ARG A 447 28.38 -17.35 7.19
CA ARG A 447 27.24 -17.41 8.13
C ARG A 447 27.68 -17.72 9.56
N GLU A 448 28.71 -18.55 9.73
CA GLU A 448 29.33 -18.84 11.03
C GLU A 448 30.06 -17.63 11.61
N ARG A 449 30.71 -16.81 10.76
CA ARG A 449 31.33 -15.54 11.19
C ARG A 449 30.31 -14.49 11.60
N THR A 450 29.16 -14.39 10.93
CA THR A 450 28.09 -13.45 11.30
C THR A 450 27.38 -13.85 12.60
N ARG A 451 27.24 -15.16 12.87
CA ARG A 451 26.72 -15.66 14.16
C ARG A 451 27.64 -15.37 15.35
N GLN A 452 28.96 -15.40 15.15
CA GLN A 452 29.94 -15.05 16.19
C GLN A 452 30.07 -13.54 16.46
N SER A 453 29.56 -12.68 15.58
CA SER A 453 29.70 -11.22 15.68
C SER A 453 28.46 -10.49 16.23
N GLY A 454 27.44 -11.20 16.73
CA GLY A 454 26.37 -10.62 17.54
C GLY A 454 25.39 -9.68 16.84
N LEU A 455 25.40 -9.59 15.50
CA LEU A 455 24.41 -8.83 14.74
C LEU A 455 23.09 -9.59 14.69
N VAL A 456 22.27 -9.39 15.72
CA VAL A 456 20.85 -9.70 15.73
C VAL A 456 20.17 -8.77 14.73
N VAL A 457 19.80 -9.29 13.56
CA VAL A 457 18.84 -8.63 12.67
C VAL A 457 17.49 -8.74 13.37
N LEU A 458 17.03 -7.62 13.94
CA LEU A 458 15.68 -7.49 14.48
C LEU A 458 14.69 -7.73 13.32
N SER A 459 13.83 -8.73 13.53
CA SER A 459 12.77 -9.18 12.63
C SER A 459 11.54 -8.30 12.71
#